data_AF-A0A5S9F2Q9-F1
#
_entry.id   AF-A0A5S9F2Q9-F1
#
_cell.length_a   1.000
_cell.length_b   1.000
_cell.length_c   1.000
_cell.angle_alpha   90.00
_cell.angle_beta   90.00
_cell.angle_gamma   90.00
#
_symmetry.space_group_name_H-M   'P 1'
#
loop_
_entity.id
_entity.type
_entity.pdbx_description
1 polymer ?
#
loop_
_entity_poly.entity_id
_entity_poly.type
_entity_poly.pdbx_seq_one_letter_code
_entity_poly.pdbx_strand_id
1 'polypeptide(L)'
;MATINYLQNEITIKIAYCGPESAGKKTNLQFIHDRIPPSNRDELVYMEKDNAQIMCFKSFQPEVGKVHGMKVKSELFAICGDLGEAKDILGKIDGIVFVADSCGEKLDENLIVLRNLEHFLQECEIDILDVLTVIQWNKADTPNSCDPNTLERYINYLGFRTIRTVASNGDGVFATLKICCLDILMRLDREVGRKRSLFVKKQRESLTCIDTKMKYDGCTFYLKKNEDYRFEKCIFRNCSFRSEGCNISFVDNCEFSNCGFWGEFVIDLSQKNLRSIPDWVYSATFASTLNLQDNDITDISYKLGKLAELRHLNLDGNEITSIPGSMRRLQNLELLSISGHNLCKEQQESLRLWLPDCNIFLTGGCS
;
A
#
# COMPACT_ATOMS: atom_id res chain seq x y z
N MET A 1 -5.21 15.34 -1.46
CA MET A 1 -5.09 15.80 -0.06
C MET A 1 -6.31 16.63 0.26
N ALA A 2 -7.01 16.24 1.32
CA ALA A 2 -8.30 16.79 1.69
C ALA A 2 -8.19 18.29 1.99
N THR A 3 -9.19 19.03 1.56
CA THR A 3 -9.24 20.48 1.78
C THR A 3 -9.80 20.76 3.16
N ILE A 4 -9.00 21.37 4.04
CA ILE A 4 -9.42 21.77 5.39
C ILE A 4 -9.80 23.26 5.39
N ASN A 5 -11.06 23.56 5.66
CA ASN A 5 -11.56 24.92 5.85
C ASN A 5 -11.76 25.21 7.35
N TYR A 6 -10.77 25.85 7.97
CA TYR A 6 -10.81 26.20 9.40
C TYR A 6 -11.87 27.26 9.72
N LEU A 7 -12.19 28.16 8.79
CA LEU A 7 -13.20 29.21 9.00
C LEU A 7 -14.62 28.63 9.06
N GLN A 8 -14.89 27.64 8.21
CA GLN A 8 -16.19 26.95 8.17
C GLN A 8 -16.26 25.73 9.09
N ASN A 9 -15.14 25.34 9.71
CA ASN A 9 -15.00 24.14 10.52
C ASN A 9 -15.39 22.87 9.72
N GLU A 10 -14.86 22.77 8.50
CA GLU A 10 -15.20 21.74 7.52
C GLU A 10 -13.96 21.09 6.90
N ILE A 11 -14.05 19.78 6.64
CA ILE A 11 -13.09 19.00 5.86
C ILE A 11 -13.82 18.50 4.62
N THR A 12 -13.26 18.75 3.43
CA THR A 12 -13.76 18.20 2.17
C THR A 12 -12.82 17.11 1.69
N ILE A 13 -13.34 15.89 1.59
CA ILE A 13 -12.65 14.74 0.99
C ILE A 13 -13.15 14.49 -0.43
N LYS A 14 -12.25 14.02 -1.30
CA LYS A 14 -12.56 13.72 -2.71
C LYS A 14 -12.42 12.24 -2.99
N ILE A 15 -13.47 11.60 -3.48
CA ILE A 15 -13.48 10.16 -3.76
C ILE A 15 -13.84 9.91 -5.22
N ALA A 16 -12.95 9.22 -5.93
CA ALA A 16 -13.19 8.81 -7.31
C ALA A 16 -13.64 7.34 -7.39
N TYR A 17 -14.71 7.10 -8.13
CA TYR A 17 -15.19 5.80 -8.56
C TYR A 17 -14.62 5.54 -9.95
N CYS A 18 -13.72 4.56 -10.01
CA CYS A 18 -12.99 4.14 -11.21
C CYS A 18 -13.30 2.66 -11.51
N GLY A 19 -12.93 2.16 -12.69
CA GLY A 19 -13.17 0.78 -13.11
C GLY A 19 -13.80 0.68 -14.51
N PRO A 20 -14.06 -0.53 -15.01
CA PRO A 20 -14.58 -0.75 -16.36
C PRO A 20 -15.91 -0.05 -16.63
N GLU A 21 -16.18 0.30 -17.89
CA GLU A 21 -17.31 1.16 -18.28
C GLU A 21 -18.65 0.62 -17.74
N SER A 22 -18.87 -0.68 -17.91
CA SER A 22 -20.10 -1.37 -17.52
C SER A 22 -20.17 -1.79 -16.04
N ALA A 23 -19.14 -1.51 -15.23
CA ALA A 23 -19.04 -2.03 -13.86
C ALA A 23 -20.02 -1.39 -12.86
N GLY A 24 -20.71 -0.30 -13.22
CA GLY A 24 -21.77 0.30 -12.38
C GLY A 24 -21.33 1.50 -11.54
N LYS A 25 -20.29 2.24 -11.97
CA LYS A 25 -19.82 3.48 -11.30
C LYS A 25 -20.90 4.56 -11.22
N LYS A 26 -21.58 4.85 -12.34
CA LYS A 26 -22.69 5.82 -12.39
C LYS A 26 -23.86 5.36 -11.51
N THR A 27 -24.18 4.07 -11.53
CA THR A 27 -25.23 3.49 -10.67
C THR A 27 -24.95 3.73 -9.19
N ASN A 28 -23.70 3.55 -8.73
CA ASN A 28 -23.32 3.85 -7.35
C ASN A 28 -23.59 5.31 -6.98
N LEU A 29 -23.08 6.27 -7.76
CA LEU A 29 -23.25 7.68 -7.45
C LEU A 29 -24.72 8.13 -7.52
N GLN A 30 -25.48 7.67 -8.52
CA GLN A 30 -26.91 7.97 -8.63
C GLN A 30 -27.65 7.47 -7.38
N PHE A 31 -27.34 6.25 -6.95
CA PHE A 31 -27.94 5.64 -5.79
C PHE A 31 -27.63 6.36 -4.48
N ILE A 32 -26.37 6.76 -4.30
CA ILE A 32 -25.93 7.55 -3.14
C ILE A 32 -26.63 8.91 -3.18
N HIS A 33 -26.62 9.57 -4.34
CA HIS A 33 -27.27 10.85 -4.54
C HIS A 33 -28.72 10.77 -4.09
N ASP A 34 -29.53 9.89 -4.70
CA ASP A 34 -30.97 9.81 -4.50
C ASP A 34 -31.40 9.56 -3.04
N ARG A 35 -30.55 8.92 -2.24
CA ARG A 35 -30.81 8.62 -0.83
C ARG A 35 -30.31 9.66 0.16
N ILE A 36 -29.43 10.58 -0.24
CA ILE A 36 -29.01 11.70 0.61
C ILE A 36 -30.08 12.82 0.51
N PRO A 37 -30.59 13.42 1.60
CA PRO A 37 -31.57 14.50 1.48
C PRO A 37 -31.07 15.66 0.61
N PRO A 38 -31.94 16.32 -0.20
CA PRO A 38 -31.55 17.49 -1.02
C PRO A 38 -30.92 18.64 -0.23
N SER A 39 -31.22 18.78 1.06
CA SER A 39 -30.58 19.77 1.95
C SER A 39 -29.11 19.46 2.28
N ASN A 40 -28.66 18.23 2.01
CA ASN A 40 -27.35 17.68 2.33
C ASN A 40 -26.56 17.29 1.06
N ARG A 41 -27.01 17.64 -0.14
CA ARG A 41 -26.30 17.36 -1.39
C ARG A 41 -26.51 18.49 -2.39
N ASP A 42 -25.53 18.69 -3.26
CA ASP A 42 -25.70 19.51 -4.45
C ASP A 42 -26.37 18.67 -5.56
N GLU A 43 -26.79 19.34 -6.64
CA GLU A 43 -27.28 18.66 -7.84
C GLU A 43 -26.18 17.81 -8.48
N LEU A 44 -26.61 16.76 -9.18
CA LEU A 44 -25.73 15.89 -9.94
C LEU A 44 -25.28 16.60 -11.22
N VAL A 45 -23.97 16.78 -11.37
CA VAL A 45 -23.35 17.46 -12.52
C VAL A 45 -22.71 16.43 -13.46
N TYR A 46 -22.93 16.62 -14.76
CA TYR A 46 -22.34 15.83 -15.83
C TYR A 46 -21.38 16.70 -16.63
N MET A 47 -20.15 16.23 -16.79
CA MET A 47 -19.09 16.89 -17.55
C MET A 47 -18.62 15.95 -18.64
N GLU A 48 -18.64 16.44 -19.89
CA GLU A 48 -18.01 15.77 -21.02
C GLU A 48 -16.66 16.42 -21.29
N LYS A 49 -15.63 15.58 -21.33
CA LYS A 49 -14.29 15.90 -21.84
C LYS A 49 -14.03 14.94 -23.00
N ASP A 50 -13.25 15.35 -23.99
CA ASP A 50 -13.06 14.66 -25.28
C ASP A 50 -13.41 13.16 -25.31
N ASN A 51 -12.67 12.33 -24.57
CA ASN A 51 -12.92 10.88 -24.46
C ASN A 51 -13.27 10.40 -23.04
N ALA A 52 -13.76 11.30 -22.17
CA ALA A 52 -14.16 10.98 -20.80
C ALA A 52 -15.49 11.64 -20.38
N GLN A 53 -16.32 10.86 -19.71
CA GLN A 53 -17.55 11.32 -19.08
C GLN A 53 -17.40 11.27 -17.57
N ILE A 54 -17.59 12.42 -16.93
CA ILE A 54 -17.43 12.58 -15.49
C ILE A 54 -18.77 12.98 -14.90
N MET A 55 -19.24 12.20 -13.94
CA MET A 55 -20.45 12.50 -13.17
C MET A 55 -20.05 12.77 -11.73
N CYS A 56 -20.47 13.90 -11.16
CA CYS A 56 -20.06 14.26 -9.81
C CYS A 56 -21.13 15.04 -9.05
N PHE A 57 -21.06 14.96 -7.72
CA PHE A 57 -21.83 15.83 -6.83
C PHE A 57 -21.11 15.97 -5.49
N LYS A 58 -21.44 17.03 -4.76
CA LYS A 58 -20.99 17.21 -3.38
C LYS A 58 -22.09 16.74 -2.44
N SER A 59 -21.68 16.05 -1.39
CA SER A 59 -22.58 15.66 -0.32
C SER A 59 -21.99 15.98 1.05
N PHE A 60 -22.88 16.41 1.94
CA PHE A 60 -22.65 16.46 3.35
C PHE A 60 -23.27 15.21 3.97
N GLN A 61 -22.46 14.40 4.65
CA GLN A 61 -22.92 13.15 5.26
C GLN A 61 -22.78 13.21 6.78
N PRO A 62 -23.84 13.59 7.52
CA PRO A 62 -23.78 13.71 8.98
C PRO A 62 -23.38 12.41 9.69
N GLU A 63 -23.69 11.25 9.10
CA GLU A 63 -23.48 9.92 9.66
C GLU A 63 -22.02 9.48 9.71
N VAL A 64 -21.15 10.10 8.92
CA VAL A 64 -19.70 9.84 8.93
C VAL A 64 -19.04 10.45 10.18
N GLY A 65 -19.74 11.32 10.90
CA GLY A 65 -19.29 11.92 12.15
C GLY A 65 -18.49 13.21 11.95
N LYS A 66 -17.76 13.60 13.00
CA LYS A 66 -16.87 14.77 13.00
C LYS A 66 -15.44 14.33 13.25
N VAL A 67 -14.48 14.95 12.57
CA VAL A 67 -13.04 14.78 12.87
C VAL A 67 -12.56 16.04 13.57
N HIS A 68 -12.07 15.90 14.81
CA HIS A 68 -11.66 17.02 15.67
C HIS A 68 -12.70 18.16 15.75
N GLY A 69 -13.99 17.83 15.75
CA GLY A 69 -15.09 18.81 15.79
C GLY A 69 -15.44 19.43 14.43
N MET A 70 -14.67 19.19 13.37
CA MET A 70 -14.96 19.61 11.99
C MET A 70 -15.99 18.69 11.33
N LYS A 71 -16.88 19.29 10.54
CA LYS A 71 -17.86 18.59 9.70
C LYS A 71 -17.17 18.03 8.45
N VAL A 72 -17.51 16.80 8.05
CA VAL A 72 -16.95 16.16 6.85
C VAL A 72 -17.92 16.28 5.68
N LYS A 73 -17.41 16.75 4.54
CA LYS A 73 -18.07 16.78 3.23
C LYS A 73 -17.32 15.86 2.28
N SER A 74 -18.05 15.15 1.43
CA SER A 74 -17.48 14.29 0.39
C SER A 74 -17.89 14.79 -0.98
N GLU A 75 -16.91 14.98 -1.86
CA GLU A 75 -17.10 15.22 -3.27
C GLU A 75 -16.84 13.90 -4.01
N LEU A 76 -17.88 13.38 -4.67
CA LEU A 76 -17.85 12.08 -5.33
C LEU A 76 -17.77 12.27 -6.84
N PHE A 77 -16.91 11.49 -7.49
CA PHE A 77 -16.70 11.51 -8.93
C PHE A 77 -16.84 10.10 -9.49
N ALA A 78 -17.63 9.88 -10.53
CA ALA A 78 -17.59 8.69 -11.36
C ALA A 78 -16.93 9.06 -12.69
N ILE A 79 -15.81 8.42 -12.99
CA ILE A 79 -15.00 8.71 -14.18
C ILE A 79 -15.16 7.53 -15.15
N CYS A 80 -15.77 7.78 -16.31
CA CYS A 80 -15.89 6.83 -17.41
C CYS A 80 -15.06 7.30 -18.61
N GLY A 81 -14.48 6.38 -19.36
CA GLY A 81 -13.63 6.70 -20.51
C GLY A 81 -12.17 6.89 -20.12
N ASP A 82 -11.45 7.74 -20.85
CA ASP A 82 -10.02 7.96 -20.69
C ASP A 82 -9.70 8.65 -19.34
N LEU A 83 -8.82 8.03 -18.54
CA LEU A 83 -8.37 8.59 -17.26
C LEU A 83 -7.49 9.83 -17.45
N GLY A 84 -6.80 9.95 -18.59
CA GLY A 84 -5.96 11.09 -18.95
C GLY A 84 -6.72 12.41 -18.93
N GLU A 85 -7.95 12.41 -19.44
CA GLU A 85 -8.83 13.57 -19.47
C GLU A 85 -9.31 14.00 -18.07
N ALA A 86 -9.25 13.09 -17.08
CA ALA A 86 -9.63 13.34 -15.70
C ALA A 86 -8.43 13.62 -14.77
N LYS A 87 -7.23 13.89 -15.32
CA LYS A 87 -5.99 14.08 -14.56
C LYS A 87 -6.06 15.17 -13.49
N ASP A 88 -6.73 16.28 -13.78
CA ASP A 88 -6.92 17.39 -12.84
C ASP A 88 -7.77 17.04 -11.62
N ILE A 89 -8.65 16.04 -11.77
CA ILE A 89 -9.49 15.49 -10.70
C ILE A 89 -8.70 14.42 -9.96
N LEU A 90 -8.18 13.42 -10.68
CA LEU A 90 -7.47 12.26 -10.13
C LEU A 90 -6.22 12.67 -9.34
N GLY A 91 -5.49 13.69 -9.77
CA GLY A 91 -4.34 14.23 -9.02
C GLY A 91 -4.69 14.89 -7.68
N LYS A 92 -5.98 15.04 -7.36
CA LYS A 92 -6.46 15.70 -6.13
C LYS A 92 -7.34 14.82 -5.26
N ILE A 93 -7.54 13.56 -5.62
CA ILE A 93 -8.38 12.64 -4.84
C ILE A 93 -7.73 12.27 -3.51
N ASP A 94 -8.57 11.89 -2.56
CA ASP A 94 -8.17 11.38 -1.24
C ASP A 94 -8.41 9.87 -1.10
N GLY A 95 -9.32 9.33 -1.92
CA GLY A 95 -9.52 7.89 -2.05
C GLY A 95 -10.13 7.48 -3.38
N ILE A 96 -10.02 6.18 -3.65
CA ILE A 96 -10.52 5.51 -4.84
C ILE A 96 -11.46 4.39 -4.41
N VAL A 97 -12.59 4.30 -5.09
CA VAL A 97 -13.41 3.09 -5.15
C VAL A 97 -13.23 2.49 -6.54
N PHE A 98 -12.54 1.36 -6.63
CA PHE A 98 -12.43 0.61 -7.86
C PHE A 98 -13.62 -0.33 -8.00
N VAL A 99 -14.57 0.02 -8.86
CA VAL A 99 -15.76 -0.79 -9.12
C VAL A 99 -15.43 -1.83 -10.19
N ALA A 100 -15.44 -3.10 -9.81
CA ALA A 100 -15.21 -4.23 -10.69
C ALA A 100 -16.53 -4.97 -10.96
N ASP A 101 -16.69 -5.49 -12.17
CA ASP A 101 -17.80 -6.37 -12.51
C ASP A 101 -17.46 -7.80 -12.05
N SER A 102 -18.31 -8.42 -11.22
CA SER A 102 -18.03 -9.74 -10.65
C SER A 102 -18.19 -10.88 -11.66
N CYS A 103 -18.71 -10.62 -12.87
CA CYS A 103 -18.85 -11.62 -13.93
C CYS A 103 -17.50 -12.20 -14.36
N GLY A 104 -17.41 -13.54 -14.51
CA GLY A 104 -16.18 -14.22 -14.93
C GLY A 104 -15.62 -13.77 -16.28
N GLU A 105 -16.48 -13.39 -17.23
CA GLU A 105 -16.06 -12.87 -18.54
C GLU A 105 -15.43 -11.46 -18.45
N LYS A 106 -15.56 -10.79 -17.31
CA LYS A 106 -15.07 -9.43 -17.07
C LYS A 106 -13.76 -9.38 -16.29
N LEU A 107 -13.21 -10.53 -15.88
CA LEU A 107 -11.98 -10.59 -15.07
C LEU A 107 -10.80 -9.89 -15.76
N ASP A 108 -10.56 -10.17 -17.04
CA ASP A 108 -9.45 -9.56 -17.79
C ASP A 108 -9.66 -8.05 -17.96
N GLU A 109 -10.89 -7.62 -18.28
CA GLU A 109 -11.23 -6.20 -18.40
C GLU A 109 -11.02 -5.46 -17.07
N ASN A 110 -11.45 -6.04 -15.95
CA ASN A 110 -11.21 -5.50 -14.61
C ASN A 110 -9.70 -5.33 -14.35
N LEU A 111 -8.91 -6.37 -14.61
CA LEU A 111 -7.47 -6.36 -14.33
C LEU A 111 -6.73 -5.33 -15.19
N ILE A 112 -7.05 -5.26 -16.49
CA ILE A 112 -6.46 -4.28 -17.41
C ILE A 112 -6.76 -2.85 -16.93
N VAL A 113 -8.02 -2.56 -16.58
CA VAL A 113 -8.40 -1.21 -16.12
C VAL A 113 -7.76 -0.87 -14.78
N LEU A 114 -7.60 -1.83 -13.87
CA LEU A 114 -6.90 -1.62 -12.60
C LEU A 114 -5.41 -1.30 -12.81
N ARG A 115 -4.74 -2.03 -13.71
CA ARG A 115 -3.35 -1.76 -14.09
C ARG A 115 -3.18 -0.42 -14.79
N ASN A 116 -4.12 -0.05 -15.66
CA ASN A 116 -4.10 1.25 -16.32
C ASN A 116 -4.26 2.39 -15.30
N LEU A 117 -5.12 2.20 -14.30
CA LEU A 117 -5.26 3.15 -13.20
C LEU A 117 -3.97 3.28 -12.37
N GLU A 118 -3.33 2.14 -12.02
CA GLU A 118 -2.02 2.14 -11.33
C GLU A 118 -0.97 2.89 -12.14
N HIS A 119 -0.83 2.57 -13.43
CA HIS A 119 0.13 3.22 -14.32
C HIS A 119 -0.13 4.73 -14.46
N PHE A 120 -1.39 5.11 -14.64
CA PHE A 120 -1.79 6.51 -14.76
C PHE A 120 -1.48 7.32 -13.49
N LEU A 121 -1.75 6.75 -12.31
CA LEU A 121 -1.39 7.39 -11.04
C LEU A 121 0.12 7.53 -10.90
N GLN A 122 0.88 6.52 -11.34
CA GLN A 122 2.33 6.57 -11.33
C GLN A 122 2.89 7.67 -12.26
N GLU A 123 2.30 7.90 -13.43
CA GLU A 123 2.61 9.06 -14.30
C GLU A 123 2.27 10.41 -13.66
N CYS A 124 1.37 10.42 -12.68
CA CYS A 124 1.05 11.57 -11.86
C CYS A 124 1.95 11.67 -10.61
N GLU A 125 2.99 10.83 -10.51
CA GLU A 125 3.89 10.71 -9.34
C GLU A 125 3.14 10.29 -8.06
N ILE A 126 2.05 9.53 -8.21
CA ILE A 126 1.23 9.02 -7.11
C ILE A 126 1.31 7.49 -7.11
N ASP A 127 1.82 6.90 -6.03
CA ASP A 127 1.68 5.45 -5.82
C ASP A 127 0.22 5.15 -5.46
N ILE A 128 -0.41 4.21 -6.17
CA ILE A 128 -1.79 3.79 -5.88
C ILE A 128 -1.94 3.23 -4.45
N LEU A 129 -0.87 2.68 -3.88
CA LEU A 129 -0.83 2.22 -2.48
C LEU A 129 -0.82 3.39 -1.48
N ASP A 130 -0.39 4.58 -1.92
CA ASP A 130 -0.48 5.81 -1.16
C ASP A 130 -1.86 6.48 -1.29
N VAL A 131 -2.76 5.96 -2.12
CA VAL A 131 -4.16 6.41 -2.21
C VAL A 131 -5.06 5.37 -1.54
N LEU A 132 -5.97 5.82 -0.66
CA LEU A 132 -6.88 4.90 0.03
C LEU A 132 -7.83 4.27 -0.98
N THR A 133 -7.59 3.01 -1.31
CA THR A 133 -8.29 2.28 -2.38
C THR A 133 -9.10 1.13 -1.81
N VAL A 134 -10.38 1.04 -2.21
CA VAL A 134 -11.30 -0.05 -1.92
C VAL A 134 -11.78 -0.66 -3.24
N ILE A 135 -11.74 -1.99 -3.37
CA ILE A 135 -12.34 -2.67 -4.51
C ILE A 135 -13.78 -3.06 -4.18
N GLN A 136 -14.69 -2.72 -5.08
CA GLN A 136 -16.08 -3.08 -5.01
C GLN A 136 -16.38 -4.17 -6.04
N TRP A 137 -16.63 -5.40 -5.58
CA TRP A 137 -17.10 -6.52 -6.39
C TRP A 137 -18.60 -6.34 -6.68
N ASN A 138 -18.92 -5.63 -7.76
CA ASN A 138 -20.29 -5.26 -8.13
C ASN A 138 -20.97 -6.31 -9.01
N LYS A 139 -22.31 -6.27 -9.08
CA LYS A 139 -23.17 -7.25 -9.78
C LYS A 139 -23.03 -8.67 -9.22
N ALA A 140 -22.84 -8.75 -7.90
CA ALA A 140 -22.65 -10.00 -7.15
C ALA A 140 -23.89 -10.92 -7.17
N ASP A 141 -25.03 -10.43 -7.65
CA ASP A 141 -26.30 -11.13 -7.83
C ASP A 141 -26.41 -11.88 -9.17
N THR A 142 -25.51 -11.62 -10.12
CA THR A 142 -25.59 -12.23 -11.45
C THR A 142 -25.23 -13.73 -11.42
N PRO A 143 -25.88 -14.59 -12.23
CA PRO A 143 -25.59 -16.02 -12.25
C PRO A 143 -24.14 -16.38 -12.59
N ASN A 144 -23.47 -15.53 -13.39
CA ASN A 144 -22.08 -15.70 -13.81
C ASN A 144 -21.09 -14.98 -12.88
N SER A 145 -21.54 -14.48 -11.73
CA SER A 145 -20.66 -13.86 -10.74
C SER A 145 -19.68 -14.88 -10.20
N CYS A 146 -18.39 -14.57 -10.28
CA CYS A 146 -17.36 -15.33 -9.60
C CYS A 146 -17.55 -15.28 -8.08
N ASP A 147 -17.07 -16.32 -7.41
CA ASP A 147 -16.95 -16.31 -5.96
C ASP A 147 -15.86 -15.33 -5.51
N PRO A 148 -15.93 -14.82 -4.27
CA PRO A 148 -14.97 -13.84 -3.78
C PRO A 148 -13.51 -14.32 -3.82
N ASN A 149 -13.22 -15.60 -3.54
CA ASN A 149 -11.83 -16.08 -3.50
C ASN A 149 -11.20 -16.04 -4.89
N THR A 150 -11.98 -16.32 -5.93
CA THR A 150 -11.54 -16.15 -7.32
C THR A 150 -11.24 -14.68 -7.62
N LEU A 151 -12.14 -13.76 -7.26
CA LEU A 151 -11.93 -12.32 -7.49
C LEU A 151 -10.69 -11.78 -6.74
N GLU A 152 -10.51 -12.17 -5.48
CA GLU A 152 -9.33 -11.83 -4.68
C GLU A 152 -8.03 -12.32 -5.34
N ARG A 153 -8.01 -13.58 -5.80
CA ARG A 153 -6.80 -14.20 -6.37
C ARG A 153 -6.39 -13.56 -7.70
N TYR A 154 -7.35 -13.23 -8.56
CA TYR A 154 -7.08 -12.82 -9.95
C TYR A 154 -6.97 -11.30 -10.13
N ILE A 155 -7.73 -10.51 -9.35
CA ILE A 155 -7.80 -9.06 -9.52
C ILE A 155 -7.09 -8.31 -8.38
N ASN A 156 -7.21 -8.76 -7.13
CA ASN A 156 -6.70 -8.02 -5.97
C ASN A 156 -5.20 -8.28 -5.67
N TYR A 157 -4.34 -8.18 -6.68
CA TYR A 157 -2.89 -8.43 -6.55
C TYR A 157 -2.17 -7.43 -5.62
N LEU A 158 -2.80 -6.29 -5.32
CA LEU A 158 -2.30 -5.26 -4.40
C LEU A 158 -2.81 -5.43 -2.96
N GLY A 159 -3.77 -6.33 -2.72
CA GLY A 159 -4.29 -6.61 -1.38
C GLY A 159 -5.13 -5.47 -0.79
N PHE A 160 -5.88 -4.75 -1.63
CA PHE A 160 -6.82 -3.72 -1.18
C PHE A 160 -7.98 -4.33 -0.39
N ARG A 161 -8.64 -3.50 0.43
CA ARG A 161 -9.90 -3.93 1.05
C ARG A 161 -10.96 -4.14 -0.02
N THR A 162 -11.82 -5.13 0.19
CA THR A 162 -12.85 -5.46 -0.78
C THR A 162 -14.23 -5.57 -0.16
N ILE A 163 -15.25 -5.37 -0.99
CA ILE A 163 -16.65 -5.48 -0.58
C ILE A 163 -17.51 -5.96 -1.75
N ARG A 164 -18.42 -6.90 -1.49
CA ARG A 164 -19.42 -7.34 -2.47
C ARG A 164 -20.60 -6.38 -2.47
N THR A 165 -21.12 -6.10 -3.66
CA THR A 165 -22.22 -5.13 -3.82
C THR A 165 -23.16 -5.50 -4.96
N VAL A 166 -24.37 -4.98 -4.87
CA VAL A 166 -25.36 -4.96 -5.95
C VAL A 166 -25.84 -3.52 -6.10
N ALA A 167 -25.13 -2.72 -6.89
CA ALA A 167 -25.36 -1.26 -6.93
C ALA A 167 -26.78 -0.89 -7.39
N SER A 168 -27.45 -1.74 -8.17
CA SER A 168 -28.81 -1.54 -8.65
C SER A 168 -29.87 -1.55 -7.54
N ASN A 169 -29.66 -2.32 -6.47
CA ASN A 169 -30.56 -2.36 -5.31
C ASN A 169 -29.96 -1.67 -4.06
N GLY A 170 -28.67 -1.34 -4.13
CA GLY A 170 -27.92 -0.65 -3.08
C GLY A 170 -27.11 -1.48 -2.15
N ASP A 171 -27.14 -2.80 -2.29
CA ASP A 171 -26.45 -3.68 -1.38
C ASP A 171 -24.96 -3.35 -1.39
N GLY A 172 -24.43 -3.11 -0.19
CA GLY A 172 -23.06 -2.67 0.07
C GLY A 172 -22.64 -1.28 -0.45
N VAL A 173 -23.45 -0.52 -1.21
CA VAL A 173 -23.06 0.80 -1.77
C VAL A 173 -22.64 1.80 -0.69
N PHE A 174 -23.48 1.99 0.34
CA PHE A 174 -23.15 2.88 1.46
C PHE A 174 -22.06 2.30 2.37
N ALA A 175 -21.94 0.98 2.44
CA ALA A 175 -20.86 0.33 3.19
C ALA A 175 -19.50 0.60 2.54
N THR A 176 -19.39 0.51 1.21
CA THR A 176 -18.20 0.89 0.44
C THR A 176 -17.81 2.34 0.73
N LEU A 177 -18.77 3.26 0.60
CA LEU A 177 -18.54 4.68 0.83
C LEU A 177 -18.10 4.94 2.27
N LYS A 178 -18.75 4.31 3.25
CA LYS A 178 -18.40 4.45 4.66
C LYS A 178 -16.99 3.94 4.95
N ILE A 179 -16.58 2.79 4.40
CA ILE A 179 -15.23 2.25 4.56
C ILE A 179 -14.20 3.23 3.99
N CYS A 180 -14.41 3.69 2.75
CA CYS A 180 -13.52 4.64 2.08
C CYS A 180 -13.40 5.95 2.90
N CYS A 181 -14.53 6.53 3.30
CA CYS A 181 -14.57 7.71 4.16
C CYS A 181 -13.82 7.50 5.48
N LEU A 182 -14.11 6.41 6.21
CA LEU A 182 -13.48 6.16 7.51
C LEU A 182 -11.97 5.96 7.39
N ASP A 183 -11.49 5.24 6.39
CA ASP A 183 -10.06 5.05 6.18
C ASP A 183 -9.35 6.38 5.83
N ILE A 184 -9.95 7.22 4.98
CA ILE A 184 -9.46 8.58 4.69
C ILE A 184 -9.43 9.41 5.97
N LEU A 185 -10.51 9.41 6.75
CA LEU A 185 -10.61 10.19 7.98
C LEU A 185 -9.64 9.70 9.04
N MET A 186 -9.40 8.40 9.17
CA MET A 186 -8.39 7.84 10.09
C MET A 186 -6.98 8.23 9.67
N ARG A 187 -6.71 8.33 8.37
CA ARG A 187 -5.44 8.87 7.86
C ARG A 187 -5.34 10.37 8.15
N LEU A 188 -6.39 11.14 7.89
CA LEU A 188 -6.42 12.58 8.19
C LEU A 188 -6.31 12.86 9.69
N ASP A 189 -6.94 12.07 10.56
CA ASP A 189 -6.80 12.17 12.01
C ASP A 189 -5.37 11.86 12.45
N ARG A 190 -4.71 10.88 11.82
CA ARG A 190 -3.26 10.65 12.01
C ARG A 190 -2.41 11.82 11.49
N GLU A 191 -2.75 12.41 10.34
CA GLU A 191 -2.01 13.53 9.73
C GLU A 191 -2.23 14.88 10.45
N VAL A 192 -3.45 15.12 10.95
CA VAL A 192 -3.84 16.31 11.73
C VAL A 192 -3.39 16.14 13.19
N GLY A 193 -3.53 14.95 13.76
CA GLY A 193 -2.89 14.54 15.02
C GLY A 193 -1.36 14.63 14.95
N ARG A 194 -0.75 14.40 13.78
CA ARG A 194 0.69 14.64 13.53
C ARG A 194 1.10 16.11 13.61
N LYS A 195 0.17 17.09 13.58
CA LYS A 195 0.46 18.50 13.87
C LYS A 195 0.47 18.84 15.37
N ARG A 196 0.02 17.93 16.25
CA ARG A 196 0.11 18.08 17.71
C ARG A 196 0.51 16.75 18.35
N SER A 197 1.80 16.60 18.66
CA SER A 197 2.45 15.49 19.41
C SER A 197 3.29 14.50 18.59
N LEU A 198 4.42 14.98 18.08
CA LEU A 198 5.71 14.28 18.18
C LEU A 198 6.73 15.39 18.48
N PHE A 199 7.58 15.23 19.49
CA PHE A 199 8.61 16.22 19.82
C PHE A 199 9.52 16.40 18.58
N VAL A 200 9.57 17.61 18.04
CA VAL A 200 10.60 18.00 17.07
C VAL A 200 11.81 18.37 17.89
N LYS A 201 12.89 17.59 17.84
CA LYS A 201 14.04 17.82 18.72
C LYS A 201 15.37 18.11 18.01
N LYS A 202 15.62 17.59 16.80
CA LYS A 202 16.97 17.67 16.19
C LYS A 202 16.88 18.02 14.72
N GLN A 203 17.55 19.11 14.33
CA GLN A 203 17.66 19.58 12.95
C GLN A 203 19.12 19.77 12.59
N ARG A 204 19.56 19.26 11.43
CA ARG A 204 20.91 19.50 10.89
C ARG A 204 22.05 19.16 11.86
N GLU A 205 21.88 18.11 12.64
CA GLU A 205 22.88 17.62 13.59
C GLU A 205 23.49 16.30 13.11
N SER A 206 24.71 16.04 13.56
CA SER A 206 25.31 14.71 13.51
C SER A 206 24.95 13.94 14.78
N LEU A 207 24.34 12.77 14.63
CA LEU A 207 23.77 11.99 15.72
C LEU A 207 24.31 10.57 15.73
N THR A 208 24.51 9.99 16.91
CA THR A 208 24.95 8.58 17.08
C THR A 208 23.85 7.67 17.62
N CYS A 209 22.69 8.24 17.95
CA CYS A 209 21.54 7.53 18.49
C CYS A 209 20.24 7.97 17.81
N ILE A 210 19.27 7.05 17.80
CA ILE A 210 17.92 7.28 17.29
C ILE A 210 16.96 7.17 18.47
N ASP A 211 16.35 8.29 18.81
CA ASP A 211 15.34 8.36 19.87
C ASP A 211 13.98 7.97 19.26
N THR A 212 13.27 7.04 19.90
CA THR A 212 11.93 6.63 19.44
C THR A 212 10.92 7.78 19.51
N LYS A 213 9.87 7.72 18.69
CA LYS A 213 8.76 8.71 18.69
C LYS A 213 9.23 10.15 18.42
N MET A 214 10.25 10.30 17.57
CA MET A 214 10.83 11.60 17.22
C MET A 214 10.68 11.95 15.75
N LYS A 215 10.77 13.26 15.45
CA LYS A 215 10.92 13.78 14.09
C LYS A 215 12.32 14.33 13.88
N TYR A 216 12.94 13.97 12.75
CA TYR A 216 14.26 14.42 12.32
C TYR A 216 14.18 15.06 10.95
N ASP A 217 14.88 16.18 10.77
CA ASP A 217 14.98 16.87 9.48
C ASP A 217 16.43 17.31 9.21
N GLY A 218 16.97 16.92 8.06
CA GLY A 218 18.33 17.28 7.66
C GLY A 218 19.45 16.68 8.51
N CYS A 219 19.17 15.65 9.32
CA CYS A 219 20.15 15.07 10.25
C CYS A 219 21.03 14.02 9.57
N THR A 220 22.28 13.89 10.04
CA THR A 220 23.17 12.79 9.64
C THR A 220 23.39 11.85 10.82
N PHE A 221 23.05 10.58 10.66
CA PHE A 221 23.22 9.55 11.67
C PHE A 221 24.48 8.74 11.37
N TYR A 222 25.40 8.68 12.34
CA TYR A 222 26.58 7.82 12.31
C TYR A 222 26.32 6.64 13.26
N LEU A 223 25.78 5.56 12.69
CA LEU A 223 25.39 4.36 13.42
C LEU A 223 26.60 3.44 13.57
N LYS A 224 26.92 3.10 14.81
CA LYS A 224 28.11 2.32 15.15
C LYS A 224 27.97 0.87 14.69
N LYS A 225 29.09 0.31 14.24
CA LYS A 225 29.20 -1.11 13.89
C LYS A 225 28.85 -1.99 15.10
N ASN A 226 28.11 -3.07 14.85
CA ASN A 226 27.69 -4.06 15.85
C ASN A 226 26.84 -3.51 17.01
N GLU A 227 26.27 -2.31 16.87
CA GLU A 227 25.31 -1.77 17.84
C GLU A 227 23.88 -1.94 17.33
N ASP A 228 22.96 -2.20 18.27
CA ASP A 228 21.55 -2.41 17.99
C ASP A 228 20.80 -1.08 17.92
N TYR A 229 20.13 -0.86 16.79
CA TYR A 229 19.27 0.29 16.57
C TYR A 229 17.82 -0.14 16.42
N ARG A 230 16.94 0.68 16.99
CA ARG A 230 15.49 0.51 16.96
C ARG A 230 14.85 1.76 16.41
N PHE A 231 14.02 1.57 15.38
CA PHE A 231 13.22 2.60 14.76
C PHE A 231 11.78 2.37 15.19
N GLU A 232 11.22 3.28 15.98
CA GLU A 232 9.84 3.15 16.44
C GLU A 232 9.15 4.50 16.40
N LYS A 233 8.11 4.60 15.56
CA LYS A 233 7.24 5.78 15.43
C LYS A 233 8.02 7.06 15.10
N CYS A 234 9.09 6.93 14.33
CA CYS A 234 9.95 8.04 13.92
C CYS A 234 9.62 8.54 12.51
N ILE A 235 9.81 9.84 12.28
CA ILE A 235 9.71 10.44 10.93
C ILE A 235 11.05 11.09 10.60
N PHE A 236 11.63 10.72 9.47
CA PHE A 236 12.89 11.25 8.98
C PHE A 236 12.68 11.95 7.65
N ARG A 237 13.18 13.18 7.53
CA ARG A 237 13.14 13.98 6.31
C ARG A 237 14.52 14.46 5.95
N ASN A 238 14.93 14.34 4.70
CA ASN A 238 16.24 14.85 4.23
C ASN A 238 17.42 14.32 5.08
N CYS A 239 17.29 13.13 5.67
CA CYS A 239 18.28 12.60 6.60
C CYS A 239 19.27 11.67 5.87
N SER A 240 20.48 11.56 6.39
CA SER A 240 21.48 10.60 5.93
C SER A 240 21.80 9.63 7.06
N PHE A 241 21.82 8.33 6.77
CA PHE A 241 22.25 7.29 7.69
C PHE A 241 23.54 6.69 7.16
N ARG A 242 24.56 6.62 8.01
CA ARG A 242 25.87 6.08 7.69
C ARG A 242 26.18 4.98 8.67
N SER A 243 26.51 3.80 8.18
CA SER A 243 26.84 2.66 9.02
C SER A 243 27.91 1.78 8.39
N GLU A 244 28.76 1.20 9.24
CA GLU A 244 29.75 0.19 8.85
C GLU A 244 29.33 -1.22 9.29
N GLY A 245 28.01 -1.47 9.37
CA GLY A 245 27.45 -2.75 9.83
C GLY A 245 26.79 -2.65 11.20
N CYS A 246 25.85 -1.73 11.37
CA CYS A 246 24.99 -1.71 12.57
C CYS A 246 23.89 -2.79 12.46
N ASN A 247 23.35 -3.19 13.61
CA ASN A 247 22.22 -4.11 13.67
C ASN A 247 20.90 -3.34 13.78
N ILE A 248 19.90 -3.76 13.03
CA ILE A 248 18.54 -3.21 13.01
C ILE A 248 17.64 -4.21 13.69
N SER A 249 17.39 -3.94 14.98
CA SER A 249 16.61 -4.83 15.83
C SER A 249 15.10 -4.73 15.59
N PHE A 250 14.62 -3.59 15.09
CA PHE A 250 13.18 -3.33 14.90
C PHE A 250 12.91 -2.05 14.10
N VAL A 251 11.87 -2.09 13.25
CA VAL A 251 11.35 -0.93 12.50
C VAL A 251 9.82 -0.91 12.51
N ASP A 252 9.21 -0.04 13.31
CA ASP A 252 7.75 0.07 13.39
C ASP A 252 7.26 1.49 13.17
N ASN A 253 6.27 1.64 12.29
CA ASN A 253 5.58 2.90 12.03
C ASN A 253 6.54 4.06 11.73
N CYS A 254 7.61 3.80 10.98
CA CYS A 254 8.60 4.78 10.59
C CYS A 254 8.41 5.29 9.16
N GLU A 255 8.66 6.58 8.95
CA GLU A 255 8.61 7.21 7.64
C GLU A 255 9.99 7.77 7.27
N PHE A 256 10.44 7.49 6.05
CA PHE A 256 11.69 7.99 5.49
C PHE A 256 11.39 8.75 4.20
N SER A 257 11.49 10.08 4.24
CA SER A 257 11.26 10.93 3.06
C SER A 257 12.58 11.58 2.65
N ASN A 258 12.99 11.36 1.40
CA ASN A 258 14.26 11.88 0.87
C ASN A 258 15.46 11.54 1.79
N CYS A 259 15.54 10.30 2.26
CA CYS A 259 16.61 9.85 3.15
C CYS A 259 17.60 8.97 2.39
N GLY A 260 18.90 9.16 2.65
CA GLY A 260 19.97 8.33 2.07
C GLY A 260 20.55 7.37 3.11
N PHE A 261 20.77 6.12 2.73
CA PHE A 261 21.38 5.09 3.57
C PHE A 261 22.70 4.66 2.94
N TRP A 262 23.78 4.75 3.70
CA TRP A 262 25.14 4.52 3.21
C TRP A 262 25.84 3.48 4.08
N GLY A 263 26.38 2.45 3.42
CA GLY A 263 27.08 1.35 4.06
C GLY A 263 26.15 0.20 4.47
N GLU A 264 26.52 -0.52 5.52
CA GLU A 264 25.90 -1.81 5.85
C GLU A 264 24.89 -1.70 7.00
N PHE A 265 23.71 -2.27 6.79
CA PHE A 265 22.60 -2.35 7.74
C PHE A 265 22.16 -3.81 7.84
N VAL A 266 22.42 -4.42 8.99
CA VAL A 266 22.24 -5.85 9.22
C VAL A 266 20.96 -6.07 10.01
N ILE A 267 20.14 -7.03 9.61
CA ILE A 267 19.04 -7.58 10.42
C ILE A 267 19.42 -9.01 10.75
N ASP A 268 19.79 -9.28 12.00
CA ASP A 268 20.04 -10.64 12.46
C ASP A 268 18.88 -11.17 13.30
N LEU A 269 18.15 -12.11 12.70
CA LEU A 269 17.04 -12.85 13.28
C LEU A 269 17.31 -14.35 13.27
N SER A 270 18.57 -14.77 13.25
CA SER A 270 18.94 -16.17 13.35
C SER A 270 18.58 -16.77 14.72
N GLN A 271 18.18 -18.05 14.73
CA GLN A 271 17.90 -18.82 15.95
C GLN A 271 16.84 -18.17 16.85
N LYS A 272 15.72 -17.73 16.25
CA LYS A 272 14.61 -17.06 16.96
C LYS A 272 13.32 -17.89 16.99
N ASN A 273 13.34 -19.13 16.51
CA ASN A 273 12.17 -20.01 16.39
C ASN A 273 11.02 -19.32 15.61
N LEU A 274 11.37 -18.56 14.58
CA LEU A 274 10.40 -17.86 13.74
C LEU A 274 9.74 -18.83 12.78
N ARG A 275 8.40 -18.82 12.73
CA ARG A 275 7.64 -19.55 11.70
C ARG A 275 7.39 -18.74 10.43
N SER A 276 7.63 -17.43 10.51
CA SER A 276 7.46 -16.49 9.43
C SER A 276 8.34 -15.27 9.69
N ILE A 277 8.81 -14.62 8.63
CA ILE A 277 9.53 -13.35 8.74
C ILE A 277 8.59 -12.27 9.32
N PRO A 278 8.96 -11.57 10.40
CA PRO A 278 8.13 -10.52 10.98
C PRO A 278 7.87 -9.36 10.01
N ASP A 279 6.64 -8.82 10.01
CA ASP A 279 6.22 -7.80 9.04
C ASP A 279 7.09 -6.53 9.04
N TRP A 280 7.68 -6.17 10.19
CA TRP A 280 8.56 -5.01 10.33
C TRP A 280 9.85 -5.12 9.50
N VAL A 281 10.31 -6.34 9.21
CA VAL A 281 11.50 -6.56 8.37
C VAL A 281 11.28 -5.97 6.99
N TYR A 282 10.08 -6.09 6.43
CA TYR A 282 9.72 -5.54 5.12
C TYR A 282 9.65 -4.01 5.09
N SER A 283 9.61 -3.35 6.25
CA SER A 283 9.70 -1.89 6.39
C SER A 283 11.14 -1.37 6.36
N ALA A 284 12.12 -2.23 6.60
CA ALA A 284 13.54 -1.90 6.56
C ALA A 284 14.09 -2.03 5.13
N THR A 285 13.52 -1.29 4.17
CA THR A 285 13.89 -1.37 2.73
C THR A 285 15.35 -1.01 2.44
N PHE A 286 16.03 -0.40 3.41
CA PHE A 286 17.45 -0.03 3.40
C PHE A 286 18.39 -1.13 3.92
N ALA A 287 17.88 -2.27 4.39
CA ALA A 287 18.70 -3.35 4.92
C ALA A 287 19.59 -3.96 3.82
N SER A 288 20.89 -4.10 4.11
CA SER A 288 21.86 -4.72 3.20
C SER A 288 22.07 -6.19 3.49
N THR A 289 21.80 -6.64 4.72
CA THR A 289 21.95 -8.04 5.13
C THR A 289 20.77 -8.48 5.98
N LEU A 290 20.21 -9.64 5.64
CA LEU A 290 19.14 -10.28 6.40
C LEU A 290 19.54 -11.72 6.72
N ASN A 291 19.78 -11.99 7.99
CA ASN A 291 20.09 -13.32 8.49
C ASN A 291 18.85 -13.91 9.20
N LEU A 292 18.32 -14.99 8.65
CA LEU A 292 17.16 -15.73 9.17
C LEU A 292 17.53 -17.20 9.43
N GLN A 293 18.82 -17.50 9.53
CA GLN A 293 19.33 -18.86 9.70
C GLN A 293 18.72 -19.55 10.93
N ASP A 294 18.52 -20.87 10.84
CA ASP A 294 18.10 -21.75 11.95
C ASP A 294 16.77 -21.25 12.58
N ASN A 295 15.72 -21.20 11.78
CA ASN A 295 14.35 -20.89 12.20
C ASN A 295 13.38 -21.94 11.61
N ASP A 296 12.09 -21.81 11.88
CA ASP A 296 11.05 -22.73 11.41
C ASP A 296 10.24 -22.13 10.23
N ILE A 297 10.88 -21.33 9.36
CA ILE A 297 10.18 -20.61 8.30
C ILE A 297 9.85 -21.57 7.15
N THR A 298 8.56 -21.73 6.85
CA THR A 298 8.09 -22.60 5.76
C THR A 298 7.88 -21.84 4.45
N ASP A 299 7.45 -20.58 4.53
CA ASP A 299 7.08 -19.80 3.35
C ASP A 299 7.68 -18.40 3.39
N ILE A 300 8.24 -18.00 2.26
CA ILE A 300 8.79 -16.66 2.06
C ILE A 300 7.70 -15.76 1.46
N SER A 301 7.31 -14.70 2.17
CA SER A 301 6.31 -13.75 1.67
C SER A 301 6.80 -12.99 0.45
N TYR A 302 5.89 -12.69 -0.48
CA TYR A 302 6.17 -11.82 -1.64
C TYR A 302 6.69 -10.42 -1.24
N LYS A 303 6.40 -9.98 0.00
CA LYS A 303 6.89 -8.72 0.58
C LYS A 303 8.42 -8.66 0.66
N LEU A 304 9.12 -9.79 0.63
CA LEU A 304 10.58 -9.82 0.65
C LEU A 304 11.19 -9.05 -0.54
N GLY A 305 10.50 -9.03 -1.70
CA GLY A 305 10.94 -8.27 -2.88
C GLY A 305 10.92 -6.74 -2.72
N LYS A 306 10.51 -6.20 -1.55
CA LYS A 306 10.64 -4.78 -1.21
C LYS A 306 12.05 -4.40 -0.74
N LEU A 307 12.87 -5.37 -0.31
CA LEU A 307 14.22 -5.14 0.20
C LEU A 307 15.23 -4.99 -0.95
N ALA A 308 15.03 -4.00 -1.82
CA ALA A 308 15.81 -3.85 -3.04
C ALA A 308 17.32 -3.59 -2.78
N GLU A 309 17.68 -3.09 -1.61
CA GLU A 309 19.08 -2.84 -1.19
C GLU A 309 19.77 -4.08 -0.60
N LEU A 310 19.06 -5.21 -0.50
CA LEU A 310 19.58 -6.43 0.11
C LEU A 310 20.70 -7.03 -0.74
N ARG A 311 21.87 -7.25 -0.13
CA ARG A 311 23.04 -7.87 -0.74
C ARG A 311 23.27 -9.29 -0.25
N HIS A 312 23.00 -9.55 1.02
CA HIS A 312 23.18 -10.86 1.62
C HIS A 312 21.88 -11.34 2.27
N LEU A 313 21.43 -12.53 1.88
CA LEU A 313 20.27 -13.19 2.46
C LEU A 313 20.65 -14.61 2.88
N ASN A 314 20.55 -14.89 4.18
CA ASN A 314 20.78 -16.21 4.74
C ASN A 314 19.46 -16.80 5.26
N LEU A 315 19.04 -17.91 4.64
CA LEU A 315 17.82 -18.66 4.94
C LEU A 315 18.13 -20.11 5.36
N ASP A 316 19.40 -20.42 5.62
CA ASP A 316 19.85 -21.76 5.97
C ASP A 316 19.14 -22.33 7.21
N GLY A 317 18.91 -23.64 7.22
CA GLY A 317 18.30 -24.31 8.38
C GLY A 317 16.84 -23.90 8.63
N ASN A 318 16.09 -23.62 7.55
CA ASN A 318 14.64 -23.39 7.57
C ASN A 318 13.89 -24.46 6.76
N GLU A 319 12.60 -24.64 7.01
CA GLU A 319 11.76 -25.65 6.33
C GLU A 319 11.10 -25.14 5.04
N ILE A 320 11.82 -24.33 4.26
CA ILE A 320 11.20 -23.55 3.17
C ILE A 320 10.65 -24.46 2.06
N THR A 321 9.35 -24.39 1.82
CA THR A 321 8.63 -25.13 0.76
C THR A 321 8.35 -24.30 -0.48
N SER A 322 8.39 -22.97 -0.37
CA SER A 322 8.12 -22.10 -1.50
C SER A 322 8.92 -20.80 -1.47
N ILE A 323 9.28 -20.34 -2.67
CA ILE A 323 9.94 -19.05 -2.90
C ILE A 323 9.07 -18.21 -3.86
N PRO A 324 8.76 -16.96 -3.52
CA PRO A 324 7.89 -16.12 -4.33
C PRO A 324 8.63 -15.55 -5.55
N GLY A 325 7.90 -15.38 -6.66
CA GLY A 325 8.45 -14.74 -7.87
C GLY A 325 8.91 -13.29 -7.68
N SER A 326 8.57 -12.65 -6.56
CA SER A 326 9.08 -11.34 -6.16
C SER A 326 10.58 -11.33 -5.88
N MET A 327 11.23 -12.49 -5.67
CA MET A 327 12.68 -12.60 -5.50
C MET A 327 13.46 -11.97 -6.66
N ARG A 328 12.89 -11.97 -7.87
CA ARG A 328 13.45 -11.28 -9.04
C ARG A 328 13.63 -9.77 -8.85
N ARG A 329 13.11 -9.16 -7.79
CA ARG A 329 13.31 -7.73 -7.49
C ARG A 329 14.59 -7.47 -6.71
N LEU A 330 15.21 -8.49 -6.12
CA LEU A 330 16.44 -8.39 -5.34
C LEU A 330 17.68 -8.36 -6.26
N GLN A 331 17.71 -7.42 -7.19
CA GLN A 331 18.74 -7.35 -8.23
C GLN A 331 20.13 -7.00 -7.69
N ASN A 332 20.21 -6.46 -6.46
CA ASN A 332 21.47 -6.18 -5.77
C ASN A 332 21.95 -7.35 -4.90
N LEU A 333 21.27 -8.51 -4.92
CA LEU A 333 21.61 -9.64 -4.07
C LEU A 333 22.89 -10.32 -4.57
N GLU A 334 23.95 -10.26 -3.77
CA GLU A 334 25.27 -10.81 -4.06
C GLU A 334 25.39 -12.26 -3.57
N LEU A 335 24.73 -12.59 -2.45
CA LEU A 335 24.76 -13.92 -1.84
C LEU A 335 23.39 -14.33 -1.30
N LEU A 336 22.97 -15.52 -1.68
CA LEU A 336 21.77 -16.19 -1.20
C LEU A 336 22.13 -17.59 -0.68
N SER A 337 21.99 -17.84 0.61
CA SER A 337 22.14 -19.18 1.18
C SER A 337 20.78 -19.74 1.56
N ILE A 338 20.47 -20.93 1.02
CA ILE A 338 19.29 -21.70 1.38
C ILE A 338 19.71 -23.18 1.47
N SER A 339 20.18 -23.59 2.64
CA SER A 339 20.43 -24.99 2.98
C SER A 339 19.31 -25.61 3.82
N GLY A 340 19.08 -26.91 3.65
CA GLY A 340 18.04 -27.63 4.40
C GLY A 340 16.60 -27.35 3.97
N HIS A 341 16.38 -26.93 2.73
CA HIS A 341 15.06 -26.57 2.20
C HIS A 341 14.25 -27.74 1.63
N ASN A 342 12.97 -27.52 1.37
CA ASN A 342 12.05 -28.44 0.69
C ASN A 342 11.59 -27.93 -0.70
N LEU A 343 12.40 -27.12 -1.38
CA LEU A 343 12.09 -26.55 -2.70
C LEU A 343 12.12 -27.60 -3.81
N CYS A 344 11.12 -27.55 -4.70
CA CYS A 344 11.12 -28.37 -5.91
C CYS A 344 12.21 -27.91 -6.90
N LYS A 345 12.63 -28.81 -7.82
CA LYS A 345 13.67 -28.50 -8.81
C LYS A 345 13.32 -27.26 -9.67
N GLU A 346 12.05 -27.11 -10.04
CA GLU A 346 11.57 -25.96 -10.81
C GLU A 346 11.76 -24.62 -10.06
N GLN A 347 11.55 -24.60 -8.74
CA GLN A 347 11.80 -23.41 -7.93
C GLN A 347 13.30 -23.10 -7.81
N GLN A 348 14.14 -24.12 -7.69
CA GLN A 348 15.61 -23.96 -7.66
C GLN A 348 16.14 -23.39 -8.99
N GLU A 349 15.63 -23.88 -10.11
CA GLU A 349 15.95 -23.36 -11.45
C GLU A 349 15.44 -21.92 -11.63
N SER A 350 14.21 -21.65 -11.19
CA SER A 350 13.62 -20.31 -11.21
C SER A 350 14.45 -19.30 -10.44
N LEU A 351 14.95 -19.66 -9.25
CA LEU A 351 15.83 -18.82 -8.45
C LEU A 351 17.10 -18.41 -9.21
N ARG A 352 17.77 -19.38 -9.86
CA ARG A 352 18.98 -19.13 -10.66
C ARG A 352 18.69 -18.25 -11.87
N LEU A 353 17.51 -18.39 -12.47
CA LEU A 353 17.09 -17.54 -13.59
C LEU A 353 16.76 -16.11 -13.13
N TRP A 354 16.13 -15.95 -11.96
CA TRP A 354 15.73 -14.64 -11.43
C TRP A 354 16.91 -13.82 -10.91
N LEU A 355 17.98 -14.48 -10.47
CA LEU A 355 19.13 -13.88 -9.81
C LEU A 355 20.45 -14.41 -10.44
N PRO A 356 20.70 -14.12 -11.73
CA PRO A 356 21.82 -14.72 -12.48
C PRO A 356 23.20 -14.29 -11.96
N ASP A 357 23.30 -13.10 -11.37
CA ASP A 357 24.56 -12.54 -10.84
C ASP A 357 24.75 -12.80 -9.33
N CYS A 358 23.80 -13.51 -8.70
CA CYS A 358 23.85 -13.84 -7.28
C CYS A 358 24.56 -15.18 -7.06
N ASN A 359 25.42 -15.24 -6.05
CA ASN A 359 25.97 -16.52 -5.58
C ASN A 359 24.92 -17.26 -4.75
N ILE A 360 24.26 -18.25 -5.36
CA ILE A 360 23.21 -19.04 -4.70
C ILE A 360 23.77 -20.38 -4.19
N PHE A 361 23.78 -20.54 -2.87
CA PHE A 361 24.09 -21.81 -2.21
C PHE A 361 22.79 -22.55 -1.89
N LEU A 362 22.49 -23.56 -2.71
CA LEU A 362 21.38 -24.50 -2.49
C LEU A 362 21.98 -25.85 -2.12
N THR A 363 21.83 -26.26 -0.86
CA THR A 363 22.32 -27.57 -0.40
C THR A 363 21.27 -28.29 0.45
N GLY A 364 21.05 -29.58 0.18
CA GLY A 364 19.94 -30.33 0.76
C GLY A 364 18.62 -30.15 0.01
N GLY A 365 17.71 -31.11 0.19
CA GLY A 365 16.45 -31.23 -0.53
C GLY A 365 16.10 -32.71 -0.72
N CYS A 366 14.81 -33.05 -0.64
CA CYS A 366 14.36 -34.42 -0.91
C CYS A 366 14.78 -34.88 -2.31
N SER A 367 15.36 -36.07 -2.35
CA SER A 367 15.67 -36.88 -3.55
C SER A 367 14.47 -37.07 -4.47
#